data_AF-A0A926R171-F1
#
_entry.id   AF-A0A926R171-F1
#
_cell.length_a   1.000
_cell.length_b   1.000
_cell.length_c   1.000
_cell.angle_alpha   90.00
_cell.angle_beta   90.00
_cell.angle_gamma   90.00
#
_symmetry.space_group_name_H-M   'P 1'
#
loop_
_entity.id
_entity.type
_entity.pdbx_description
1 polymer ?
#
loop_
_entity_poly.entity_id
_entity_poly.type
_entity_poly.pdbx_seq_one_letter_code
_entity_poly.pdbx_strand_id
1 'polypeptide(L)' 'MAQGDFYSRDRPSDPSLPEDRPRGGGPEDPKGRGTWPVWALVLGILLLFVILTVLLG' A
#
# COMPACT_ATOMS: atom_id res chain seq x y z
N MET A 1 -32.58 23.65 -9.35
CA MET A 1 -31.59 23.54 -8.26
C MET A 1 -32.18 22.55 -7.27
N ALA A 2 -31.59 21.36 -7.13
CA ALA A 2 -32.14 20.32 -6.26
C ALA A 2 -32.22 20.85 -4.82
N GLN A 3 -33.43 20.90 -4.28
CA GLN A 3 -33.73 21.46 -2.96
C GLN A 3 -33.23 20.53 -1.84
N GLY A 4 -31.95 20.70 -1.50
CA GLY A 4 -31.32 20.03 -0.37
C GLY A 4 -31.09 18.56 -0.62
N ASP A 5 -29.89 18.10 -0.25
CA ASP A 5 -29.56 16.69 -0.27
C ASP A 5 -30.55 15.91 0.62
N PHE A 6 -31.32 14.98 0.04
CA PHE A 6 -32.30 14.19 0.78
C PHE A 6 -31.67 13.49 1.99
N TYR A 7 -30.40 13.12 1.86
CA TYR A 7 -29.63 12.43 2.90
C TYR A 7 -29.21 13.32 4.07
N SER A 8 -29.42 14.64 4.01
CA SER A 8 -29.02 15.55 5.09
C SER A 8 -30.13 15.84 6.12
N ARG A 9 -31.38 15.43 5.88
CA ARG A 9 -32.53 15.82 6.71
C ARG A 9 -32.71 14.96 7.98
N ASP A 10 -32.36 13.68 7.91
CA ASP A 10 -32.56 12.73 9.02
C ASP A 10 -31.24 12.18 9.59
N ARG A 11 -30.12 12.85 9.32
CA ARG A 11 -28.81 12.41 9.80
C ARG A 11 -28.65 12.80 11.28
N PRO A 12 -28.32 11.86 12.19
CA PRO A 12 -27.97 12.18 13.56
C PRO A 12 -26.80 13.17 13.64
N SER A 13 -26.66 13.88 14.77
CA SER A 13 -25.56 14.82 15.00
C SER A 13 -24.18 14.16 14.99
N ASP A 14 -24.11 12.85 15.26
CA ASP A 14 -22.89 12.04 15.16
C ASP A 14 -23.15 10.80 14.28
N PRO A 15 -23.07 10.94 12.96
CA PRO A 15 -23.36 9.85 12.03
C PRO A 15 -22.13 9.00 11.70
N SER A 16 -20.96 9.33 12.25
CA SER A 16 -19.71 8.61 12.03
C SER A 16 -19.52 7.55 13.10
N LEU A 17 -19.59 6.28 12.71
CA LEU A 17 -19.27 5.17 13.60
C LEU A 17 -17.78 4.80 13.51
N PRO A 18 -17.18 4.28 14.59
CA PRO A 18 -15.84 3.68 14.54
C PRO A 18 -15.70 2.59 13.45
N GLU A 19 -16.80 1.89 13.17
CA GLU A 19 -16.91 0.85 12.15
C GLU A 19 -16.98 1.40 10.72
N ASP A 20 -17.29 2.69 10.51
CA ASP A 20 -17.36 3.36 9.20
C ASP A 20 -15.98 3.62 8.58
N ARG A 21 -14.91 3.09 9.18
CA ARG A 21 -13.57 3.11 8.61
C ARG A 21 -13.61 2.63 7.14
N PRO A 22 -12.89 3.32 6.23
CA PRO A 22 -12.86 2.96 4.83
C PRO A 22 -12.63 1.46 4.63
N ARG A 23 -13.39 0.82 3.72
CA ARG A 23 -13.13 -0.57 3.32
C ARG A 23 -11.80 -0.60 2.55
N GLY A 24 -10.71 -0.81 3.29
CA GLY A 24 -9.32 -0.80 2.83
C GLY A 24 -8.56 0.42 3.37
N GLY A 25 -7.34 0.23 3.86
CA GLY A 25 -6.47 1.36 4.20
C GLY A 25 -6.53 1.85 5.63
N GLY A 26 -6.51 0.98 6.65
CA GLY A 26 -6.28 1.43 8.03
C GLY A 26 -4.86 1.99 8.21
N PRO A 27 -4.55 2.76 9.27
CA PRO A 27 -3.16 3.12 9.62
C PRO A 27 -2.24 1.90 9.78
N GLU A 28 -2.86 0.77 10.05
CA GLU A 28 -2.29 -0.57 10.18
C GLU A 28 -2.28 -1.39 8.88
N ASP A 29 -2.73 -0.83 7.75
CA ASP A 29 -2.35 -1.38 6.45
C ASP A 29 -0.83 -1.30 6.35
N PRO A 30 -0.14 -2.43 6.12
CA PRO A 30 1.30 -2.44 6.02
C PRO A 30 1.69 -1.59 4.82
N LYS A 31 2.08 -0.32 5.07
CA LYS A 31 2.72 0.55 4.09
C LYS A 31 3.84 -0.25 3.46
N GLY A 32 3.64 -0.60 2.18
CA GLY A 32 4.41 -1.61 1.48
C GLY A 32 5.88 -1.52 1.85
N ARG A 33 6.37 -2.54 2.56
CA ARG A 33 7.80 -2.68 2.85
C ARG A 33 8.48 -2.69 1.49
N GLY A 34 9.18 -1.60 1.16
CA GLY A 34 9.66 -1.35 -0.20
C GLY A 34 10.45 -2.54 -0.76
N THR A 35 10.51 -2.68 -2.08
CA THR A 35 11.12 -3.83 -2.77
C THR A 35 12.66 -3.86 -2.68
N TRP A 36 13.26 -3.02 -1.84
CA TRP A 36 14.71 -2.89 -1.70
C TRP A 36 15.43 -4.22 -1.36
N PRO A 37 14.92 -5.10 -0.48
CA PRO A 37 15.56 -6.39 -0.23
C PRO A 37 15.59 -7.30 -1.48
N VAL A 38 14.56 -7.23 -2.32
CA VAL A 38 14.48 -7.99 -3.57
C VAL A 38 15.55 -7.49 -4.54
N TRP A 39 15.68 -6.17 -4.71
CA TRP A 39 16.71 -5.58 -5.56
C TRP A 39 18.13 -5.89 -5.08
N ALA A 40 18.37 -5.85 -3.78
CA ALA A 40 19.67 -6.23 -3.21
C ALA A 40 20.04 -7.69 -3.55
N LEU A 41 19.07 -8.61 -3.45
CA LEU A 41 19.28 -10.02 -3.82
C LEU A 41 19.57 -10.18 -5.32
N VAL A 42 18.76 -9.54 -6.18
CA VAL A 42 18.95 -9.59 -7.64
C VAL A 42 20.33 -9.07 -8.03
N LEU A 43 20.75 -7.93 -7.49
CA LEU A 43 22.08 -7.36 -7.76
C LEU A 43 23.20 -8.26 -7.25
N GLY A 44 23.03 -8.89 -6.09
CA GLY A 44 24.00 -9.85 -5.55
C GLY A 44 24.19 -11.08 -6.45
N ILE A 45 23.08 -11.65 -6.94
CA ILE A 45 23.11 -12.78 -7.89
C ILE A 45 23.80 -12.37 -9.19
N LEU A 46 23.47 -11.18 -9.72
CA LEU A 46 24.04 -10.68 -10.97
C LEU A 46 25.55 -10.46 -10.85
N LEU A 47 26.00 -9.87 -9.74
CA LEU A 47 27.43 -9.68 -9.45
C LEU A 47 28.17 -11.02 -9.35
N LEU A 48 27.60 -11.99 -8.63
CA LEU A 48 28.19 -13.32 -8.49
C LEU A 48 28.31 -14.00 -9.87
N PHE A 49 27.28 -13.91 -10.70
CA PHE A 49 27.30 -14.46 -12.06
C PHE A 49 28.43 -13.84 -12.90
N VAL A 50 28.62 -12.53 -12.86
CA VAL A 50 29.73 -11.85 -13.55
C VAL A 50 31.09 -12.34 -13.04
N ILE A 51 31.26 -12.46 -11.73
CA ILE A 51 32.51 -12.97 -11.14
C ILE A 51 32.79 -14.40 -11.62
N LEU A 52 31.80 -15.29 -11.53
CA LEU A 52 31.95 -16.68 -11.95
C LEU A 52 32.26 -16.80 -13.44
N THR A 53 31.58 -16.04 -14.29
CA THR A 53 31.82 -16.06 -15.75
C THR A 53 33.18 -15.52 -16.12
N VAL A 54 33.70 -14.49 -15.44
CA VAL A 54 35.04 -13.95 -15.68
C VAL A 54 36.14 -14.87 -15.15
N LEU A 55 35.92 -15.56 -14.02
CA LEU A 55 36.93 -16.42 -13.41
C LEU A 55 36.97 -17.84 -13.98
N LEU A 56 35.84 -18.35 -14.48
CA LEU A 56 35.70 -19.73 -14.98
C LEU A 56 35.56 -19.81 -16.50
N GLY A 57 35.39 -18.67 -17.17
CA GLY A 57 35.28 -18.56 -18.63
C GLY A 57 36.60 -18.30 -19.33
#